data_AF-A0AAW3I263-F1
#
_entry.id   AF-A0AAW3I263-F1
#
_cell.length_a   1.000
_cell.length_b   1.000
_cell.length_c   1.000
_cell.angle_alpha   90.00
_cell.angle_beta   90.00
_cell.angle_gamma   90.00
#
_symmetry.space_group_name_H-M   'P 1'
#
loop_
_entity.id
_entity.type
_entity.pdbx_description
1 polymer ?
#
loop_
_entity_poly.entity_id
_entity_poly.type
_entity_poly.pdbx_seq_one_letter_code
_entity_poly.pdbx_strand_id
1 'polypeptide(L)' 'MKNDIQDQGAQAARNGWSLFDCPYLRAHQMPGHTGEPIAQWRAKVAAWEAGWKAEVESWLGRSRPPVVERDDSHMVH' A
#
# COMPACT_ATOMS: atom_id res chain seq x y z
N MET A 1 17.86 6.60 3.38
CA MET A 1 16.88 6.08 2.40
C MET A 1 16.23 4.79 2.92
N LYS A 2 15.42 4.87 3.98
CA LYS A 2 14.51 3.80 4.45
C LYS A 2 13.05 4.28 4.47
N ASN A 3 12.85 5.58 4.25
CA ASN A 3 11.55 6.23 4.32
C ASN A 3 10.78 6.15 3.01
N ASP A 4 11.43 5.87 1.87
CA ASP A 4 10.76 5.84 0.57
C ASP A 4 9.62 4.81 0.53
N ILE A 5 9.83 3.64 1.15
CA ILE A 5 8.83 2.55 1.14
C ILE A 5 7.69 2.81 2.13
N GLN A 6 8.00 3.34 3.31
CA GLN A 6 6.99 3.75 4.29
C GLN A 6 6.15 4.91 3.76
N ASP A 7 6.78 5.89 3.12
CA ASP A 7 6.10 7.04 2.51
C ASP A 7 5.19 6.60 1.36
N GLN A 8 5.64 5.63 0.55
CA GLN A 8 4.78 4.97 -0.45
C GLN A 8 3.57 4.27 0.18
N GLY A 9 3.73 3.62 1.33
CA GLY A 9 2.63 3.01 2.07
C GLY A 9 1.63 4.04 2.58
N ALA A 10 2.12 5.12 3.19
CA ALA A 10 1.29 6.22 3.67
C ALA A 10 0.55 6.92 2.52
N GLN A 11 1.23 7.14 1.40
CA GLN A 11 0.60 7.74 0.22
C GLN A 11 -0.44 6.82 -0.41
N ALA A 12 -0.21 5.50 -0.41
CA ALA A 12 -1.19 4.52 -0.85
C ALA A 12 -2.44 4.55 0.03
N ALA A 13 -2.28 4.63 1.36
CA ALA A 13 -3.39 4.83 2.28
C ALA A 13 -4.17 6.10 1.90
N ARG A 14 -3.49 7.25 1.75
CA ARG A 14 -4.07 8.54 1.30
C ARG A 14 -4.85 8.45 0.00
N ASN A 15 -4.34 7.67 -0.94
CA ASN A 15 -5.00 7.41 -2.22
C ASN A 15 -6.14 6.38 -2.12
N GLY A 16 -6.47 5.90 -0.91
CA GLY A 16 -7.49 4.90 -0.58
C GLY A 16 -7.23 3.51 -1.14
N TRP A 17 -5.95 3.16 -1.35
CA TRP A 17 -5.56 1.83 -1.79
C TRP A 17 -5.63 0.86 -0.62
N SER A 18 -5.94 -0.40 -0.92
CA SER A 18 -5.99 -1.46 0.08
C SER A 18 -4.60 -2.03 0.36
N LEU A 19 -4.43 -2.75 1.48
CA LEU A 19 -3.19 -3.51 1.73
C LEU A 19 -2.86 -4.50 0.60
N PHE A 20 -3.87 -4.97 -0.14
CA PHE A 20 -3.71 -5.88 -1.28
C PHE A 20 -3.20 -5.18 -2.55
N ASP A 21 -3.34 -3.86 -2.64
CA ASP A 21 -2.78 -3.05 -3.73
C ASP A 21 -1.28 -2.78 -3.56
N CYS A 22 -0.65 -3.37 -2.54
CA CYS A 22 0.78 -3.27 -2.30
C CYS A 22 1.56 -3.70 -3.56
N PRO A 23 2.41 -2.84 -4.14
CA PRO A 23 3.15 -3.15 -5.36
C PRO A 23 4.09 -4.34 -5.18
N TYR A 24 4.61 -4.55 -3.97
CA TYR A 24 5.51 -5.65 -3.64
C TYR A 24 4.80 -7.01 -3.57
N LEU A 25 3.48 -7.04 -3.40
CA LEU A 25 2.69 -8.28 -3.47
C LEU A 25 2.41 -8.72 -4.91
N ARG A 26 2.68 -7.88 -5.91
CA ARG A 26 2.50 -8.24 -7.32
C ARG A 26 3.52 -9.31 -7.72
N ALA A 27 3.10 -10.24 -8.58
CA ALA A 27 3.94 -11.33 -9.09
C ALA A 27 5.31 -10.84 -9.61
N HIS A 28 5.34 -9.71 -10.32
CA HIS A 28 6.58 -9.12 -10.86
C HIS A 28 7.59 -8.65 -9.79
N GLN A 29 7.15 -8.43 -8.56
CA GLN A 29 7.99 -8.02 -7.43
C GLN A 29 8.25 -9.17 -6.46
N MET A 30 7.70 -10.36 -6.73
CA MET A 30 7.96 -11.53 -5.90
C MET A 30 9.43 -11.97 -6.03
N PRO A 31 10.04 -12.47 -4.95
CA PRO A 31 11.44 -12.88 -4.94
C PRO A 31 11.75 -14.00 -5.94
N GLY A 32 10.75 -14.82 -6.30
CA GLY A 32 10.89 -15.81 -7.37
C GLY A 32 11.08 -15.21 -8.77
N HIS A 33 10.65 -13.97 -8.99
CA HIS A 33 10.80 -13.25 -10.27
C HIS A 33 11.97 -12.26 -10.27
N THR A 34 12.22 -11.56 -9.16
CA THR A 34 13.32 -10.58 -9.05
C THR A 34 14.66 -11.23 -8.69
N GLY A 35 14.64 -12.48 -8.21
CA GLY A 35 15.84 -13.16 -7.70
C GLY A 35 16.35 -12.58 -6.39
N GLU A 36 15.57 -11.70 -5.74
CA GLU A 36 15.98 -11.08 -4.48
C GLU A 36 15.78 -12.02 -3.27
N PRO A 37 16.52 -11.84 -2.17
CA PRO A 37 16.31 -12.62 -0.97
C PRO A 37 14.91 -12.39 -0.40
N ILE A 38 14.20 -13.49 -0.08
CA ILE A 38 12.86 -13.43 0.52
C ILE A 38 12.84 -12.54 1.77
N ALA A 39 13.90 -12.57 2.59
CA ALA A 39 14.01 -11.73 3.78
C ALA A 39 14.01 -10.23 3.45
N GLN A 40 14.67 -9.82 2.37
CA GLN A 40 14.72 -8.43 1.91
C GLN A 40 13.37 -8.00 1.34
N TRP A 41 12.72 -8.87 0.55
CA TRP A 41 11.37 -8.63 0.05
C TRP A 41 10.37 -8.45 1.20
N ARG A 42 10.38 -9.35 2.20
CA ARG A 42 9.51 -9.24 3.38
C ARG A 42 9.75 -7.94 4.15
N ALA A 43 11.00 -7.49 4.25
CA ALA A 43 11.31 -6.21 4.90
C ALA A 43 10.71 -5.01 4.14
N LYS A 44 10.71 -5.04 2.80
CA LYS A 44 10.05 -4.01 1.98
C LYS A 44 8.53 -4.03 2.17
N VAL A 45 7.91 -5.21 2.09
CA VAL A 45 6.46 -5.37 2.32
C VAL A 45 6.09 -4.85 3.70
N ALA A 46 6.79 -5.28 4.75
CA ALA A 46 6.54 -4.85 6.12
C ALA A 46 6.74 -3.33 6.31
N ALA A 47 7.75 -2.74 5.66
CA ALA A 47 7.95 -1.28 5.71
C ALA A 47 6.79 -0.53 5.03
N TRP A 48 6.31 -1.01 3.89
CA TRP A 48 5.18 -0.42 3.18
C TRP A 48 3.89 -0.54 4.01
N GLU A 49 3.62 -1.72 4.54
CA GLU A 49 2.46 -1.98 5.40
C GLU A 49 2.49 -1.10 6.67
N ALA A 50 3.67 -0.92 7.27
CA ALA A 50 3.83 -0.05 8.43
C ALA A 50 3.48 1.40 8.12
N GLY A 51 3.90 1.93 6.96
CA GLY A 51 3.56 3.29 6.54
C GLY A 51 2.08 3.47 6.24
N TRP A 52 1.48 2.50 5.54
CA TRP A 52 0.04 2.47 5.27
C TRP A 52 -0.76 2.45 6.56
N LYS A 53 -0.40 1.54 7.48
CA LYS A 53 -1.10 1.39 8.76
C LYS A 53 -0.98 2.63 9.63
N ALA A 54 0.21 3.24 9.71
CA ALA A 54 0.41 4.48 10.46
C ALA A 54 -0.47 5.63 9.95
N GLU A 55 -0.62 5.76 8.63
CA GLU A 55 -1.50 6.77 8.03
C GLU A 55 -2.97 6.46 8.30
N VAL A 56 -3.41 5.20 8.16
CA VAL A 56 -4.79 4.79 8.46
C VAL A 56 -5.12 4.98 9.95
N GLU A 57 -4.20 4.62 10.84
CA GLU A 57 -4.32 4.84 12.29
C GLU A 57 -4.38 6.33 12.65
N SER A 58 -3.64 7.19 11.93
CA SER A 58 -3.71 8.64 12.07
C SER A 58 -5.13 9.18 11.78
N TRP A 59 -5.87 8.55 10.86
CA TRP A 59 -7.24 8.94 10.51
C TRP A 59 -8.29 8.36 11.44
N LEU A 60 -8.05 7.18 12.02
CA LEU A 60 -8.93 6.56 13.01
C LEU A 60 -9.12 7.48 14.24
N GLY A 61 -8.18 8.38 14.51
CA GLY A 61 -8.32 9.44 15.52
C GLY A 61 -8.98 10.75 15.04
N ARG A 62 -9.19 10.96 13.72
CA ARG A 62 -9.65 12.25 13.15
C ARG A 62 -10.91 12.20 12.26
N SER A 63 -11.57 11.06 12.14
CA SER A 63 -12.75 10.84 11.28
C SER A 63 -12.40 10.55 9.82
N ARG A 64 -12.70 9.30 9.43
CA ARG A 64 -12.98 8.79 8.08
C ARG A 64 -11.80 8.87 7.09
N PRO A 65 -11.46 7.75 6.41
CA PRO A 65 -10.55 7.84 5.27
C PRO A 65 -11.12 8.84 4.25
N PRO A 66 -10.27 9.59 3.52
CA PRO A 66 -10.74 10.33 2.37
C PRO A 66 -11.48 9.32 1.50
N VAL A 67 -12.76 9.56 1.27
CA VAL A 67 -13.56 8.75 0.37
C VAL A 67 -12.79 8.74 -0.95
N VAL A 68 -12.15 7.62 -1.26
CA VAL A 68 -11.87 7.32 -2.65
C VAL A 68 -13.23 7.19 -3.28
N GLU A 69 -13.65 8.28 -3.89
CA GLU A 69 -14.71 8.28 -4.89
C GLU A 69 -14.16 7.38 -6.01
N ARG A 70 -14.22 6.05 -5.80
CA ARG A 70 -14.20 5.11 -6.89
C ARG A 70 -15.47 5.47 -7.62
N ASP A 71 -15.31 6.23 -8.68
CA ASP A 71 -16.31 6.42 -9.71
C ASP A 71 -16.63 5.02 -10.24
N ASP A 72 -17.53 4.35 -9.53
CA ASP A 72 -18.27 3.20 -10.00
C ASP A 72 -19.35 3.77 -10.93
N SER A 73 -18.93 4.52 -11.97
CA SER A 73 -19.76 4.68 -13.16
C SER A 73 -19.72 3.36 -13.88
N HIS A 74 -20.51 2.45 -13.31
CA HIS A 74 -21.07 1.29 -13.97
C HIS A 74 -21.41 1.67 -15.41
N MET A 75 -20.84 0.90 -16.32
CA MET A 75 -21.25 0.82 -17.72
C MET A 75 -22.78 0.66 -17.76
N VAL A 76 -23.47 1.68 -18.25
CA VAL A 76 -24.86 1.56 -18.66
C VAL A 76 -24.90 1.02 -20.09
N HIS A 77 -25.81 0.07 -20.28
CA HIS A 77 -26.01 -0.83 -21.43
C HIS A 77 -25.99 -0.16 -22.81
#